data_AF-A0A955QI09-F1
#
_entry.id   AF-A0A955QI09-F1
#
_cell.length_a   1.000
_cell.length_b   1.000
_cell.length_c   1.000
_cell.angle_alpha   90.00
_cell.angle_beta   90.00
_cell.angle_gamma   90.00
#
_symmetry.space_group_name_H-M   'P 1'
#
loop_
_entity.id
_entity.type
_entity.pdbx_description
1 polymer ?
#
loop_
_entity_poly.entity_id
_entity_poly.type
_entity_poly.pdbx_seq_one_letter_code
_entity_poly.pdbx_strand_id
1 'polypeptide(L)'
;MDALSLLPQHHQTQFDSRFRIVLIAAQRAKQLVHGMSTHVPSKFNKETSMALEEVLQGKIPYLIGEEAKQAMRDAKRMTERPIDPSLYAKPDENAEEIKKELSVYIDDTAQHGISETGPDE
;
A
#
# COMPACT_ATOMS: atom_id res chain seq x y z
N MET A 1 5.93 24.64 17.32
CA MET A 1 6.00 25.28 15.99
C MET A 1 5.92 26.77 16.12
N ASP A 2 7.05 27.41 15.87
CA ASP A 2 7.08 28.76 15.34
C ASP A 2 6.88 28.63 13.81
N ALA A 3 5.82 29.24 13.27
CA ALA A 3 5.50 29.16 11.84
C ALA A 3 6.62 29.73 10.96
N LEU A 4 7.50 30.53 11.54
CA LEU A 4 8.65 31.13 10.86
C LEU A 4 9.69 30.09 10.42
N SER A 5 9.73 28.89 11.04
CA SER A 5 10.70 27.84 10.67
C SER A 5 10.45 27.20 9.29
N LEU A 6 9.28 27.47 8.69
CA LEU A 6 8.92 27.05 7.34
C LEU A 6 9.24 28.13 6.29
N LEU A 7 9.66 29.32 6.72
CA LEU A 7 9.97 30.42 5.81
C LEU A 7 11.27 30.15 5.04
N PRO A 8 11.36 30.63 3.78
CA PRO A 8 12.54 30.43 2.92
C PRO A 8 13.86 30.93 3.51
N GLN A 9 13.78 31.86 4.46
CA GLN A 9 14.93 32.55 5.06
C GLN A 9 15.54 31.76 6.23
N HIS A 10 14.77 30.84 6.82
CA HIS A 10 15.25 29.93 7.86
C HIS A 10 16.00 28.77 7.19
N HIS A 11 17.30 28.98 7.02
CA HIS A 11 18.28 28.03 6.48
C HIS A 11 18.06 26.60 7.00
N GLN A 12 17.43 25.76 6.18
CA GLN A 12 17.34 24.32 6.42
C GLN A 12 18.58 23.67 5.82
N THR A 13 19.68 23.60 6.58
CA THR A 13 20.91 22.91 6.16
C THR A 13 20.71 21.40 5.95
N GLN A 14 19.62 20.84 6.46
CA GLN A 14 19.31 19.42 6.40
C GLN A 14 18.61 19.00 5.10
N PHE A 15 17.89 19.91 4.43
CA PHE A 15 17.13 19.60 3.22
C PHE A 15 17.57 20.49 2.07
N ASP A 16 17.82 19.89 0.90
CA ASP A 16 18.16 20.63 -0.32
C ASP A 16 16.97 21.37 -0.95
N SER A 17 15.75 21.01 -0.56
CA SER A 17 14.52 21.55 -1.15
C SER A 17 13.33 21.46 -0.20
N ARG A 18 12.49 22.50 -0.22
CA ARG A 18 11.21 22.53 0.51
C ARG A 18 10.26 21.41 0.06
N PHE A 19 10.31 21.04 -1.22
CA PHE A 19 9.48 19.95 -1.75
C PHE A 19 9.83 18.62 -1.08
N ARG A 20 11.11 18.41 -0.73
CA ARG A 20 11.54 17.19 -0.04
C ARG A 20 10.92 17.11 1.35
N ILE A 21 10.85 18.22 2.07
CA ILE A 21 10.20 18.26 3.39
C ILE A 21 8.74 17.85 3.29
N VAL A 22 8.02 18.41 2.33
CA VAL A 22 6.60 18.08 2.11
C VAL A 22 6.43 16.60 1.76
N LEU A 23 7.29 16.05 0.89
CA LEU A 23 7.19 14.66 0.47
C LEU A 23 7.48 13.69 1.63
N ILE A 24 8.54 13.94 2.40
CA ILE A 24 8.90 13.12 3.56
C ILE A 24 7.80 13.22 4.62
N ALA A 25 7.31 14.42 4.92
CA ALA A 25 6.24 14.61 5.89
C ALA A 25 4.93 13.93 5.46
N ALA A 26 4.58 13.95 4.17
CA ALA A 26 3.41 13.24 3.65
C ALA A 26 3.55 11.73 3.78
N GLN A 27 4.70 11.17 3.42
CA GLN A 27 4.99 9.75 3.58
C GLN A 27 4.98 9.33 5.06
N ARG A 28 5.54 10.18 5.92
CA ARG A 28 5.55 9.94 7.37
C ARG A 28 4.14 10.04 7.97
N ALA A 29 3.33 11.00 7.55
CA ALA A 29 1.94 11.08 7.96
C ALA A 29 1.17 9.82 7.56
N LYS A 30 1.41 9.28 6.36
CA LYS A 30 0.84 7.98 5.95
C LYS A 30 1.22 6.87 6.93
N GLN A 31 2.48 6.77 7.35
CA GLN A 31 2.91 5.77 8.34
C GLN A 31 2.18 5.93 9.68
N LEU A 32 2.04 7.16 10.18
CA LEU A 32 1.31 7.44 11.42
C LEU A 32 -0.16 7.01 11.33
N VAL A 33 -0.82 7.28 10.20
CA VAL A 33 -2.19 6.82 9.93
C VAL A 33 -2.29 5.28 9.92
N HIS A 34 -1.24 4.57 9.51
CA HIS A 34 -1.18 3.10 9.57
C HIS A 34 -0.80 2.57 10.98
N GLY A 35 -0.79 3.43 12.00
CA GLY A 35 -0.55 3.03 13.39
C GLY A 35 0.92 2.98 13.80
N MET A 36 1.85 3.50 12.99
CA MET A 36 3.25 3.62 13.39
C MET A 36 3.38 4.61 14.56
N SER A 37 4.23 4.30 15.53
CA SER A 37 4.47 5.18 16.67
C SER A 37 5.20 6.46 16.26
N THR A 38 4.99 7.50 17.06
CA THR A 38 5.70 8.77 16.93
C THR A 38 7.13 8.65 17.46
N HIS A 39 8.06 9.31 16.78
CA HIS A 39 9.44 9.44 17.24
C HIS A 39 9.62 10.60 18.21
N VAL A 40 8.69 11.55 18.21
CA VAL A 40 8.76 12.78 19.01
C VAL A 40 7.43 12.99 19.74
N PRO A 41 7.46 13.39 21.02
CA PRO A 41 6.25 13.87 21.69
C PRO A 41 5.77 15.15 21.00
N SER A 42 4.64 15.07 20.32
CA SER A 42 4.05 16.21 19.62
C SER A 42 2.95 16.84 20.46
N LYS A 43 2.87 18.17 20.38
CA LYS A 43 1.72 18.92 20.92
C LYS A 43 0.50 18.90 20.00
N PHE A 44 0.66 18.34 18.80
CA PHE A 44 -0.37 18.27 17.78
C PHE A 44 -1.01 16.89 17.78
N ASN A 45 -2.32 16.86 17.50
CA ASN A 45 -3.06 15.61 17.35
C ASN A 45 -3.18 15.16 15.89
N LYS A 46 -2.92 16.06 14.92
CA LYS A 46 -3.02 15.75 13.49
C LYS A 46 -1.73 15.12 13.00
N GLU A 47 -1.82 13.97 12.35
CA GLU A 47 -0.71 13.17 11.87
C GLU A 47 0.19 13.97 10.92
N THR A 48 -0.40 14.82 10.08
CA THR A 48 0.35 15.71 9.17
C THR A 48 1.18 16.75 9.91
N SER A 49 0.65 17.29 11.01
CA SER A 49 1.36 18.27 11.85
C SER A 49 2.46 17.61 12.67
N MET A 50 2.20 16.41 13.17
CA MET A 50 3.16 15.58 13.89
C MET A 50 4.32 15.16 12.97
N ALA A 51 4.01 14.70 11.76
CA ALA A 51 5.00 14.33 10.76
C ALA A 51 5.89 15.52 10.34
N LEU A 52 5.30 16.71 10.14
CA LEU A 52 6.09 17.92 9.86
C LEU A 52 7.03 18.27 11.02
N GLU A 53 6.59 18.12 12.26
CA GLU A 53 7.43 18.36 13.44
C GLU A 53 8.60 17.36 13.51
N GLU A 54 8.35 16.07 13.28
CA GLU A 54 9.40 15.05 13.27
C GLU A 54 10.43 15.28 12.15
N VAL A 55 9.97 15.69 10.96
CA VAL A 55 10.84 15.98 9.80
C VAL A 55 11.71 17.20 10.04
N LEU A 56 11.13 18.29 10.55
CA LEU A 56 11.90 19.52 10.82
C LEU A 56 12.89 19.36 11.98
N GLN A 57 12.62 18.45 12.92
CA GLN A 57 13.57 18.08 13.97
C GLN A 57 14.67 17.12 13.49
N GLY A 58 14.66 16.71 12.22
CA GLY A 58 15.66 15.79 11.66
C GLY A 58 15.56 14.37 12.23
N LYS A 59 14.39 13.97 12.75
CA LYS A 59 14.18 12.65 13.38
C LYS A 59 13.77 11.57 12.39
N ILE A 60 13.41 11.96 11.17
CA ILE A 60 13.00 11.04 10.11
C ILE A 60 14.16 10.83 9.14
N PRO A 61 14.83 9.67 9.16
CA PRO A 61 15.87 9.36 8.19
C PRO A 61 15.24 9.17 6.80
N TYR A 62 15.96 9.59 5.77
CA TYR A 62 15.58 9.39 4.38
C TYR A 62 16.83 9.15 3.52
N LEU A 63 16.65 8.42 2.43
CA LEU A 63 17.73 8.06 1.51
C LEU A 63 17.76 9.03 0.32
N ILE A 64 18.95 9.27 -0.23
CA ILE A 64 19.17 10.08 -1.42
C ILE A 64 20.12 9.39 -2.40
N GLY A 65 20.14 9.84 -3.66
CA GLY A 65 21.11 9.36 -4.65
C GLY A 65 20.98 7.88 -4.98
N GLU A 66 22.12 7.19 -5.07
CA GLU A 66 22.18 5.77 -5.46
C GLU A 66 21.53 4.84 -4.43
N GLU A 67 21.63 5.17 -3.13
CA GLU A 67 20.99 4.40 -2.07
C GLU A 67 19.47 4.38 -2.22
N ALA A 68 18.87 5.53 -2.56
CA ALA A 68 17.44 5.62 -2.82
C ALA A 68 17.04 4.79 -4.06
N LYS A 69 17.84 4.83 -5.13
CA LYS A 69 17.58 4.02 -6.34
C LYS A 69 17.68 2.53 -6.07
N GLN A 70 18.60 2.11 -5.21
CA GLN A 70 18.77 0.71 -4.82
C GLN A 70 17.59 0.26 -3.94
N ALA A 71 17.24 1.02 -2.92
CA ALA A 71 16.08 0.74 -2.07
C ALA A 71 14.78 0.62 -2.86
N MET A 72 14.55 1.49 -3.86
CA MET A 72 13.39 1.40 -4.74
C MET A 72 13.39 0.14 -5.62
N ARG A 73 14.56 -0.26 -6.14
CA ARG A 73 14.70 -1.51 -6.92
C ARG A 73 14.40 -2.73 -6.06
N ASP A 74 14.90 -2.76 -4.83
CA ASP A 74 14.71 -3.87 -3.92
C ASP A 74 13.25 -3.95 -3.42
N ALA A 75 12.61 -2.82 -3.10
CA ALA A 75 11.20 -2.77 -2.75
C ALA A 75 10.29 -3.26 -3.90
N LYS A 76 10.62 -2.89 -5.15
CA LYS A 76 9.90 -3.37 -6.33
C LYS A 76 10.04 -4.88 -6.49
N ARG A 77 11.26 -5.43 -6.37
CA ARG A 77 11.52 -6.87 -6.43
C ARG A 77 10.80 -7.66 -5.32
N MET A 78 10.70 -7.10 -4.11
CA MET A 78 9.95 -7.71 -3.01
C MET A 78 8.44 -7.77 -3.28
N THR A 79 7.90 -6.77 -3.99
CA THR A 79 6.49 -6.71 -4.34
C THR A 79 6.18 -7.62 -5.54
N GLU A 80 7.10 -7.68 -6.51
CA GLU A 80 6.99 -8.50 -7.73
C GLU A 80 7.57 -9.91 -7.54
N ARG A 81 7.53 -10.49 -6.32
CA ARG A 81 7.94 -11.89 -6.13
C ARG A 81 7.20 -12.73 -7.18
N PRO A 82 7.91 -13.37 -8.12
CA PRO A 82 7.26 -14.19 -9.13
C PRO A 82 6.53 -15.27 -8.36
N ILE A 83 5.21 -15.35 -8.57
CA ILE A 83 4.42 -16.46 -8.05
C ILE A 83 5.10 -17.71 -8.61
N ASP A 84 5.59 -18.56 -7.71
CA ASP A 84 6.35 -19.75 -8.08
C ASP A 84 5.51 -20.56 -9.09
N PRO A 85 6.01 -20.84 -10.32
CA PRO A 85 5.28 -21.63 -11.30
C PRO A 85 4.85 -22.99 -10.76
N SER A 86 5.55 -23.53 -9.76
CA SER A 86 5.18 -24.79 -9.09
C SER A 86 3.89 -24.69 -8.26
N LEU A 87 3.47 -23.48 -7.84
CA LEU A 87 2.17 -23.24 -7.19
C LEU A 87 0.99 -23.35 -8.17
N TYR A 88 1.24 -23.18 -9.48
CA TYR A 88 0.23 -23.37 -10.53
C TYR A 88 0.28 -24.77 -11.16
N ALA A 89 1.40 -25.49 -11.02
CA ALA A 89 1.65 -26.75 -11.72
C ALA A 89 1.12 -28.00 -11.00
N LYS A 90 0.64 -27.89 -9.76
CA LYS A 90 -0.04 -29.00 -9.08
C LYS A 90 -1.55 -28.71 -9.07
N PRO A 91 -2.39 -29.48 -9.78
CA PRO A 91 -3.80 -29.50 -9.45
C PRO A 91 -3.87 -29.96 -8.00
N ASP A 92 -4.31 -29.07 -7.11
CA ASP A 92 -4.67 -29.44 -5.75
C ASP A 92 -5.69 -30.58 -5.82
N GLU A 93 -5.63 -31.60 -4.96
CA GLU A 93 -6.64 -32.67 -4.93
C GLU A 93 -8.05 -32.07 -4.81
N ASN A 94 -8.14 -30.94 -4.09
CA ASN A 94 -9.30 -30.08 -3.96
C ASN A 94 -9.81 -29.52 -5.30
N ALA A 95 -8.94 -29.22 -6.26
CA ALA A 95 -9.35 -28.74 -7.59
C ALA A 95 -10.00 -29.83 -8.45
N GLU A 96 -9.65 -31.11 -8.23
CA GLU A 96 -10.35 -32.23 -8.86
C GLU A 96 -11.69 -32.53 -8.19
N GLU A 97 -11.77 -32.44 -6.86
CA GLU A 97 -13.03 -32.54 -6.12
C GLU A 97 -14.02 -31.44 -6.53
N ILE A 98 -13.58 -30.18 -6.62
CA ILE A 98 -14.41 -29.06 -7.07
C ILE A 98 -14.92 -29.28 -8.50
N LYS A 99 -14.08 -29.79 -9.42
CA LYS A 99 -14.51 -30.12 -10.79
C LYS A 99 -15.55 -31.25 -10.81
N LYS A 100 -15.38 -32.26 -9.96
CA LYS A 100 -16.33 -33.36 -9.84
C LYS A 100 -17.69 -32.88 -9.33
N GLU A 101 -17.70 -32.05 -8.28
CA GLU A 101 -18.94 -31.46 -7.75
C GLU A 101 -19.62 -30.52 -8.75
N LEU A 102 -18.86 -29.70 -9.48
CA LEU A 102 -19.40 -28.84 -10.54
C LEU A 102 -19.97 -29.62 -11.72
N SER A 103 -19.35 -30.76 -12.08
CA SER A 103 -19.82 -31.58 -13.19
C SER A 103 -21.22 -32.17 -12.94
N VAL A 104 -21.55 -32.46 -11.68
CA VAL A 104 -22.90 -32.92 -11.29
C VAL A 104 -23.95 -31.83 -11.55
N TYR A 105 -23.62 -30.56 -11.32
CA TYR A 105 -24.56 -29.45 -11.53
C TYR A 105 -24.76 -29.06 -13.00
N ILE A 106 -23.75 -29.26 -13.85
CA ILE A 106 -23.87 -28.92 -15.27
C ILE A 106 -24.83 -29.89 -15.99
N ASP A 107 -24.80 -31.18 -15.63
CA ASP A 107 -25.75 -32.16 -16.19
C ASP A 107 -27.20 -31.87 -15.76
N ASP A 108 -27.43 -31.39 -14.54
CA ASP A 108 -28.77 -31.00 -14.07
C ASP A 108 -29.29 -29.73 -14.77
N THR A 109 -28.43 -28.76 -15.09
CA THR A 109 -28.84 -27.57 -15.85
C THR A 109 -29.20 -27.88 -17.31
N ALA A 110 -28.63 -28.94 -17.89
CA ALA A 110 -29.05 -29.43 -19.21
C ALA A 110 -30.39 -30.18 -19.17
N GLN A 111 -30.79 -30.72 -18.00
CA GLN A 111 -32.12 -31.32 -17.81
C GLN A 111 -33.21 -30.31 -17.43
N HIS A 112 -32.88 -29.10 -16.95
CA HIS A 112 -33.86 -28.07 -16.57
C HIS A 112 -33.61 -26.75 -17.31
N GLY A 113 -33.72 -26.81 -18.63
CA GLY A 113 -33.71 -25.64 -19.50
C GLY A 113 -34.82 -25.68 -20.55
N ILE A 114 -36.09 -25.79 -20.14
CA ILE A 114 -37.24 -25.17 -20.83
C ILE A 114 -38.50 -25.28 -19.95
N SER A 115 -38.82 -24.22 -19.20
CA SER A 115 -40.21 -23.84 -18.96
C SER A 115 -40.33 -22.37 -19.29
N GLU A 116 -40.81 -22.12 -20.50
CA GLU A 116 -41.14 -20.82 -21.05
C GLU A 116 -42.06 -20.07 -20.07
N THR A 117 -41.65 -18.87 -19.63
CA THR A 117 -42.56 -17.92 -18.99
C THR A 117 -43.00 -16.91 -20.02
N GLY A 118 -44.23 -17.07 -20.51
CA GLY A 118 -45.02 -16.08 -21.23
C GLY A 118 -46.47 -16.56 -21.33
N PRO A 119 -47.45 -15.66 -21.52
CA PRO A 119 -48.11 -14.93 -20.44
C PRO A 119 -49.64 -15.08 -20.46
N ASP A 120 -50.29 -15.05 -19.30
CA ASP A 120 -51.75 -14.84 -19.11
C ASP A 120 -51.88 -13.99 -17.81
N GLU A 121 -52.70 -12.95 -17.63
CA GLU A 121 -53.76 -12.27 -18.39
C GLU A 121 -53.94 -10.88 -17.73
#